data_AF-A0A7K3IZH8-F1
#
_entry.id   AF-A0A7K3IZH8-F1
#
_cell.length_a   1.000
_cell.length_b   1.000
_cell.length_c   1.000
_cell.angle_alpha   90.00
_cell.angle_beta   90.00
_cell.angle_gamma   90.00
#
_symmetry.space_group_name_H-M   'P 1'
#
loop_
_entity.id
_entity.type
_entity.pdbx_description
1 polymer ?
#
loop_
_entity_poly.entity_id
_entity_poly.type
_entity_poly.pdbx_seq_one_letter_code
_entity_poly.pdbx_strand_id
1 'polypeptide(L)' 'SSIDYSFIVSRILHKSNLQVAGPETIIHEGDIILIVAQKRVLPQIISGIGEVSKMDLTALSGKLISRRIF' A
#
# COMPACT_ATOMS: atom_id res chain seq x y z
N SER A 1 -11.35 19.36 6.29
CA SER A 1 -11.65 18.10 7.01
C SER A 1 -10.49 17.15 6.77
N SER A 2 -9.54 17.08 7.71
CA SER A 2 -8.42 16.14 7.59
C SER A 2 -8.98 14.72 7.69
N ILE A 3 -8.65 13.88 6.72
CA ILE A 3 -9.01 12.47 6.80
C ILE A 3 -7.93 11.78 7.65
N ASP A 4 -8.27 11.45 8.89
CA ASP A 4 -7.45 10.63 9.77
C ASP A 4 -7.55 9.15 9.35
N TYR A 5 -6.86 8.79 8.27
CA TYR A 5 -6.53 7.38 8.05
C TYR A 5 -5.25 7.07 8.84
N SER A 6 -5.29 6.07 9.71
CA SER A 6 -4.12 5.64 10.48
C SER A 6 -2.95 5.22 9.57
N PHE A 7 -3.22 4.86 8.32
CA PHE A 7 -2.24 4.58 7.28
C PHE A 7 -2.85 4.66 5.87
N ILE A 8 -1.98 4.69 4.85
CA ILE A 8 -2.34 4.67 3.42
C ILE A 8 -1.66 3.46 2.76
N VAL A 9 -2.40 2.68 1.97
CA VAL A 9 -1.80 1.73 1.04
C VAL A 9 -1.49 2.47 -0.26
N SER A 10 -0.22 2.52 -0.64
CA SER A 10 0.24 3.28 -1.82
C SER A 10 0.40 2.39 -3.06
N ARG A 11 0.87 1.15 -2.86
CA ARG A 11 1.13 0.18 -3.93
C ARG A 11 0.79 -1.22 -3.48
N ILE A 12 0.43 -2.05 -4.45
CA ILE A 12 0.14 -3.46 -4.26
C ILE A 12 0.90 -4.24 -5.34
N LEU A 13 1.65 -5.24 -4.92
CA LEU A 13 2.22 -6.25 -5.80
C LEU A 13 1.32 -7.48 -5.74
N HIS A 14 0.54 -7.69 -6.79
CA HIS A 14 -0.34 -8.84 -6.95
C HIS A 14 0.18 -9.71 -8.09
N LYS A 15 0.56 -10.97 -7.80
CA LYS A 15 1.06 -11.92 -8.81
C LYS A 15 2.12 -11.31 -9.75
N SER A 16 3.14 -10.68 -9.17
CA SER A 16 4.23 -9.99 -9.89
C SER A 16 3.83 -8.73 -10.67
N ASN A 17 2.58 -8.26 -10.53
CA ASN A 17 2.12 -7.02 -11.13
C ASN A 17 2.06 -5.90 -10.09
N LEU A 18 2.88 -4.87 -10.25
CA LEU A 18 2.91 -3.72 -9.36
C LEU A 18 1.88 -2.68 -9.80
N GLN A 19 0.96 -2.36 -8.91
CA GLN A 19 -0.17 -1.47 -9.15
C GLN A 19 -0.22 -0.35 -8.12
N VAL A 20 -0.70 0.82 -8.53
CA VAL A 20 -1.08 1.90 -7.60
C VAL A 20 -2.40 1.53 -6.96
N ALA A 21 -2.48 1.59 -5.64
CA ALA A 21 -3.72 1.31 -4.92
C ALA A 21 -4.75 2.43 -5.17
N GLY A 22 -5.99 2.04 -5.44
CA GLY A 22 -7.13 2.94 -5.59
C GLY A 22 -8.34 2.42 -4.82
N PRO A 23 -9.46 3.17 -4.84
CA PRO A 23 -10.67 2.80 -4.10
C PRO A 23 -11.27 1.43 -4.49
N GLU A 24 -11.11 1.05 -5.76
CA GLU A 24 -11.61 -0.22 -6.32
C GLU A 24 -10.61 -1.38 -6.13
N THR A 25 -9.46 -1.15 -5.50
CA THR A 25 -8.47 -2.20 -5.37
C THR A 25 -8.88 -3.23 -4.32
N ILE A 26 -8.95 -4.50 -4.75
CA ILE A 26 -9.19 -5.65 -3.88
C ILE A 26 -7.83 -6.27 -3.53
N ILE A 27 -7.54 -6.38 -2.24
CA ILE A 27 -6.33 -7.04 -1.72
C ILE A 27 -6.62 -8.53 -1.57
N HIS A 28 -5.72 -9.37 -2.07
CA HIS A 28 -5.79 -10.82 -1.95
C HIS A 28 -4.71 -11.36 -1.00
N GLU A 29 -4.92 -12.56 -0.48
CA GLU A 29 -3.90 -13.28 0.26
C GLU A 29 -2.66 -13.49 -0.62
N GLY A 30 -1.47 -13.28 -0.03
CA GLY A 30 -0.18 -13.35 -0.73
C GLY A 30 0.24 -12.06 -1.45
N ASP A 31 -0.61 -11.02 -1.45
CA ASP A 31 -0.22 -9.70 -1.96
C ASP A 31 0.82 -9.04 -1.05
N ILE A 32 1.78 -8.36 -1.66
CA ILE A 32 2.70 -7.48 -0.92
C ILE A 32 2.22 -6.05 -1.08
N ILE A 33 1.96 -5.37 0.03
CA ILE A 33 1.45 -4.00 0.02
C ILE A 33 2.48 -3.02 0.59
N LEU A 34 2.58 -1.85 -0.02
CA LEU A 34 3.42 -0.75 0.47
C LEU A 34 2.56 0.25 1.24
N ILE A 35 2.80 0.33 2.55
CA ILE A 35 2.05 1.19 3.47
C ILE A 35 2.85 2.43 3.84
N VAL A 36 2.19 3.58 3.86
CA VAL A 36 2.68 4.84 4.44
C VAL A 36 1.90 5.10 5.73
N ALA A 37 2.58 5.13 6.87
CA ALA A 37 1.95 5.29 8.18
C ALA A 37 2.87 5.99 9.19
N GLN A 38 2.30 6.44 10.30
CA GLN A 38 3.09 6.90 11.44
C GLN A 38 3.74 5.69 12.14
N LYS A 39 5.01 5.82 12.56
CA LYS A 39 5.76 4.72 13.21
C LYS A 39 5.00 4.09 14.39
N ARG A 40 4.27 4.90 15.18
CA ARG A 40 3.53 4.45 16.36
C ARG A 40 2.41 3.43 16.08
N VAL A 41 1.85 3.43 14.86
CA VAL A 41 0.73 2.53 14.51
C VAL A 41 1.17 1.26 13.79
N LEU A 42 2.45 1.15 13.40
CA LEU A 42 2.96 -0.01 12.66
C LEU A 42 2.70 -1.36 13.35
N PRO A 43 2.88 -1.52 14.68
CA PRO A 43 2.62 -2.81 15.33
C PRO A 43 1.17 -3.30 15.16
N GLN A 44 0.20 -2.37 15.22
CA GLN A 44 -1.22 -2.67 15.06
C GLN A 44 -1.54 -3.08 13.63
N ILE A 45 -0.95 -2.39 12.65
CA ILE A 45 -1.11 -2.68 11.23
C ILE A 45 -0.56 -4.06 10.89
N ILE A 46 0.64 -4.39 11.35
CA ILE A 46 1.26 -5.70 11.14
C ILE A 46 0.35 -6.78 11.74
N SER A 47 -0.04 -6.64 13.01
CA SER A 47 -0.91 -7.63 13.67
C SER A 47 -2.27 -7.84 12.99
N GLY A 48 -2.81 -6.83 12.28
CA GLY A 48 -4.11 -6.91 11.64
C GLY A 48 -4.10 -7.32 10.17
N ILE A 49 -2.97 -7.16 9.47
CA ILE A 49 -2.89 -7.36 8.01
C ILE A 49 -1.97 -8.52 7.63
N GLY A 50 -0.85 -8.71 8.33
CA GLY A 50 0.12 -9.74 7.97
C GLY A 50 1.53 -9.47 8.49
N GLU A 51 2.54 -9.87 7.73
CA GLU A 51 3.95 -9.73 8.12
C GLU A 51 4.71 -8.69 7.30
N VAL A 52 5.83 -8.23 7.84
CA VAL A 52 6.71 -7.28 7.14
C VAL A 52 7.46 -8.02 6.03
N SER A 53 7.21 -7.62 4.78
CA SER A 53 7.97 -8.13 3.64
C SER A 53 9.37 -7.53 3.56
N LYS A 54 10.35 -8.35 3.15
CA LYS A 54 11.72 -7.89 2.83
C LYS A 54 11.83 -7.29 1.43
N MET A 55 10.77 -7.35 0.63
CA MET A 55 10.77 -6.83 -0.73
C MET A 55 10.58 -5.31 -0.75
N ASP A 56 11.48 -4.59 -1.42
CA ASP A 56 11.37 -3.15 -1.60
C ASP A 56 10.55 -2.81 -2.86
N LEU A 57 9.30 -2.40 -2.66
CA LEU A 57 8.40 -1.99 -3.74
C LEU A 57 8.65 -0.56 -4.25
N THR A 58 9.51 0.22 -3.58
CA THR A 58 9.86 1.58 -4.00
C THR A 58 10.85 1.59 -5.16
N ALA A 59 11.73 0.59 -5.20
CA ALA A 59 12.71 0.39 -6.27
C ALA A 59 12.11 -0.09 -7.61
N LEU A 60 10.85 -0.52 -7.59
CA LEU A 60 10.16 -1.01 -8.77
C LEU A 60 9.42 0.13 -9.50
N SER A 61 9.69 0.25 -10.81
CA SER A 61 9.00 1.17 -11.70
C SER A 61 7.55 0.73 -11.93
N GLY A 62 6.63 1.24 -11.12
CA GLY A 62 5.19 1.06 -11.33
C GLY A 62 4.71 1.84 -12.55
N LYS A 63 3.58 1.44 -13.14
CA LYS A 63 2.92 2.19 -14.21
C LYS A 63 2.48 3.56 -13.65
N LEU A 64 3.14 4.64 -14.08
CA LEU A 64 2.81 6.00 -13.67
C LEU A 64 1.42 6.37 -14.21
N ILE A 65 0.54 6.85 -13.32
CA ILE A 65 -0.81 7.30 -13.67
C ILE A 65 -0.90 8.79 -13.32
N SER A 66 -1.12 9.63 -14.31
CA SER A 66 -1.37 11.07 -14.12
C SER A 66 -2.84 11.28 -13.81
N ARG A 67 -3.16 11.92 -12.68
CA ARG A 67 -4.54 12.26 -12.29
C ARG A 67 -4.60 13.74 -11.93
N ARG A 68 -5.52 14.47 -12.56
CA ARG A 68 -5.77 15.88 -12.27
C ARG A 68 -6.66 15.95 -11.03
N ILE A 69 -6.16 16.59 -9.96
CA ILE A 69 -6.93 16.83 -8.74
C ILE A 69 -7.68 18.15 -8.95
N PHE A 70 -9.01 18.12 -8.86
CA PHE A 70 -9.90 19.27 -8.95
C PHE A 70 -10.39 19.67 -7.56
#